data_AF-A0A1R4JL71-F1
#
_entry.id   AF-A0A1R4JL71-F1
#
_cell.length_a   1.000
_cell.length_b   1.000
_cell.length_c   1.000
_cell.angle_alpha   90.00
_cell.angle_beta   90.00
_cell.angle_gamma   90.00
#
_symmetry.space_group_name_H-M   'P 1'
#
loop_
_entity.id
_entity.type
_entity.pdbx_description
1 polymer ?
#
loop_
_entity_poly.entity_id
_entity_poly.type
_entity_poly.pdbx_seq_one_letter_code
_entity_poly.pdbx_strand_id
1 'polypeptide(L)'
;MEPIPDGSVDETQFSVLLTRAIAARGLSLARVKAHLAALGQPVSIATLSYWCSGRSLPTRARSLDVVHALETVLQVPRNHLTSAIRTQPEQQDLVSRLEQDPLVADLQQRFDLPPLGMWRPELVFHHATVDSTGRQRSITTRIGFRAVVSGAQGWAIAVDRAGEADVEARGDGIAPLRRQIRVSPDLTVLEFGLDQPVKRDTIVMAQHEVNFAADTAPVTSVGYGLGMPAKYFSLTVDFVDKTPRNYFRCHAFPRDGAGHRLDRPVLSGESTLHCALTDAAPGYHSIEWES
;
A
#
# COMPACT_ATOMS: atom_id res chain seq x y z
N MET A 1 -9.34 -47.36 11.88
CA MET A 1 -9.50 -46.60 10.64
C MET A 1 -10.83 -45.88 10.74
N GLU A 2 -10.74 -44.60 11.07
CA GLU A 2 -11.83 -43.65 11.21
C GLU A 2 -12.27 -43.12 9.84
N PRO A 3 -13.48 -42.59 9.69
CA PRO A 3 -13.70 -41.44 8.82
C PRO A 3 -14.04 -40.22 9.68
N ILE A 4 -13.14 -39.23 9.67
CA ILE A 4 -13.36 -37.87 10.16
C ILE A 4 -14.18 -37.12 9.09
N PRO A 5 -15.35 -36.54 9.38
CA PRO A 5 -16.03 -35.65 8.45
C PRO A 5 -15.50 -34.22 8.56
N ASP A 6 -14.70 -33.85 7.55
CA ASP A 6 -14.69 -32.61 6.74
C ASP A 6 -14.92 -31.23 7.42
N GLY A 7 -13.84 -30.45 7.50
CA GLY A 7 -13.76 -29.03 7.15
C GLY A 7 -14.74 -28.04 7.80
N SER A 8 -14.35 -27.46 8.94
CA SER A 8 -14.91 -26.17 9.39
C SER A 8 -14.67 -25.10 8.32
N VAL A 9 -15.73 -24.68 7.63
CA VAL A 9 -15.70 -23.57 6.67
C VAL A 9 -15.38 -22.29 7.44
N ASP A 10 -14.19 -21.74 7.20
CA ASP A 10 -13.71 -20.54 7.89
C ASP A 10 -14.57 -19.32 7.48
N GLU A 11 -15.42 -18.83 8.39
CA GLU A 11 -16.30 -17.68 8.13
C GLU A 11 -15.46 -16.41 7.93
N THR A 12 -15.26 -16.02 6.68
CA THR A 12 -14.56 -14.78 6.33
C THR A 12 -15.36 -13.53 6.75
N GLN A 13 -14.69 -12.44 7.12
CA GLN A 13 -15.35 -11.17 7.49
C GLN A 13 -16.32 -10.67 6.41
N PHE A 14 -15.94 -10.82 5.12
CA PHE A 14 -16.82 -10.52 4.00
C PHE A 14 -18.09 -11.36 4.01
N SER A 15 -17.99 -12.68 4.23
CA SER A 15 -19.15 -13.57 4.25
C SER A 15 -20.14 -13.21 5.35
N VAL A 16 -19.64 -12.85 6.54
CA VAL A 16 -20.44 -12.40 7.68
C VAL A 16 -21.16 -11.09 7.35
N LEU A 17 -20.44 -10.10 6.81
CA LEU A 17 -21.01 -8.78 6.48
C LEU A 17 -22.03 -8.87 5.33
N LEU A 18 -21.72 -9.65 4.29
CA LEU A 18 -22.64 -9.87 3.16
C LEU A 18 -23.94 -10.53 3.64
N THR A 19 -23.83 -11.60 4.43
CA THR A 19 -25.00 -12.33 4.95
C THR A 19 -25.85 -11.43 5.86
N ARG A 20 -25.22 -10.64 6.74
CA ARG A 20 -25.93 -9.66 7.58
C ARG A 20 -26.62 -8.57 6.76
N ALA A 21 -25.95 -8.03 5.74
CA ALA A 21 -26.51 -6.98 4.89
C ALA A 21 -27.72 -7.49 4.07
N ILE A 22 -27.65 -8.72 3.55
CA ILE A 22 -28.77 -9.37 2.84
C ILE A 22 -29.96 -9.57 3.78
N ALA A 23 -29.71 -10.08 4.99
CA ALA A 23 -30.74 -10.29 6.00
C ALA A 23 -31.39 -8.97 6.44
N ALA A 24 -30.59 -7.94 6.71
CA ALA A 24 -31.07 -6.61 7.09
C ALA A 24 -31.93 -5.97 5.98
N ARG A 25 -31.59 -6.22 4.71
CA ARG A 25 -32.38 -5.74 3.57
C ARG A 25 -33.64 -6.58 3.31
N GLY A 26 -33.75 -7.77 3.90
CA GLY A 26 -34.88 -8.69 3.71
C GLY A 26 -34.95 -9.29 2.30
N LEU A 27 -33.82 -9.37 1.60
CA LEU A 27 -33.78 -9.87 0.22
C LEU A 27 -33.41 -11.36 0.18
N SER A 28 -34.06 -12.12 -0.69
CA SER A 28 -33.58 -13.46 -1.06
C SER A 28 -32.44 -13.34 -2.07
N LEU A 29 -31.56 -14.35 -2.14
CA LEU A 29 -30.48 -14.37 -3.14
C LEU A 29 -30.99 -14.24 -4.59
N ALA A 30 -32.18 -14.78 -4.88
CA ALA A 30 -32.81 -14.62 -6.18
C ALA A 30 -33.18 -13.15 -6.48
N ARG A 31 -33.69 -12.41 -5.48
CA ARG A 31 -33.97 -10.97 -5.62
C ARG A 31 -32.70 -10.16 -5.74
N VAL A 32 -31.66 -10.48 -4.97
CA VAL A 32 -30.35 -9.85 -5.10
C VAL A 32 -29.79 -10.03 -6.51
N LYS A 33 -29.80 -11.26 -7.04
CA LYS A 33 -29.41 -11.56 -8.43
C LYS A 33 -30.20 -10.71 -9.44
N ALA A 34 -31.51 -10.60 -9.28
CA ALA A 34 -32.36 -9.83 -10.20
C ALA A 34 -31.99 -8.34 -10.20
N HIS A 35 -31.77 -7.75 -9.02
CA HIS A 35 -31.32 -6.35 -8.91
C HIS A 35 -29.95 -6.11 -9.52
N LEU A 36 -29.00 -7.02 -9.29
CA LEU A 36 -27.66 -6.94 -9.87
C LEU A 36 -27.69 -7.05 -11.40
N ALA A 37 -28.54 -7.94 -11.95
CA ALA A 37 -28.73 -8.03 -13.39
C ALA A 37 -29.32 -6.74 -13.99
N ALA A 38 -30.25 -6.08 -13.28
CA ALA A 38 -30.80 -4.79 -13.70
C ALA A 38 -29.76 -3.66 -13.70
N LEU A 39 -28.71 -3.78 -12.88
CA LEU A 39 -27.55 -2.87 -12.85
C LEU A 39 -26.43 -3.28 -13.83
N GLY A 40 -26.66 -4.25 -14.72
CA GLY A 40 -25.66 -4.72 -15.68
C GLY A 40 -24.55 -5.59 -15.09
N GLN A 41 -24.71 -6.06 -13.85
CA GLN A 41 -23.72 -6.86 -13.11
C GLN A 41 -24.24 -8.27 -12.82
N PRO A 42 -24.47 -9.13 -13.84
CA PRO A 42 -25.07 -10.44 -13.63
C PRO A 42 -24.14 -11.37 -12.84
N VAL A 43 -24.70 -12.05 -11.84
CA VAL A 43 -24.01 -13.07 -11.04
C VAL A 43 -24.93 -14.27 -10.80
N SER A 44 -24.35 -15.46 -10.65
CA SER A 44 -25.13 -16.66 -10.38
C SER A 44 -25.58 -16.75 -8.91
N ILE A 45 -26.69 -17.44 -8.64
CA ILE A 45 -27.14 -17.70 -7.26
C ILE A 45 -26.09 -18.56 -6.51
N ALA A 46 -25.47 -19.54 -7.20
CA ALA A 46 -24.43 -20.38 -6.62
C ALA A 46 -23.21 -19.55 -6.17
N THR A 47 -22.79 -18.57 -6.96
CA THR A 47 -21.70 -17.65 -6.61
C THR A 47 -22.06 -16.82 -5.38
N LEU A 48 -23.26 -16.22 -5.35
CA LEU A 48 -23.72 -15.48 -4.17
C LEU A 48 -23.79 -16.36 -2.92
N SER A 49 -24.25 -17.60 -3.06
CA SER A 49 -24.30 -18.57 -1.97
C SER A 49 -22.90 -18.91 -1.46
N TYR A 50 -21.92 -19.09 -2.35
CA TYR A 50 -20.54 -19.37 -1.96
C TYR A 50 -19.87 -18.17 -1.30
N TRP A 51 -20.24 -16.95 -1.66
CA TRP A 51 -19.80 -15.74 -0.99
C TRP A 51 -20.41 -15.62 0.42
N CYS A 52 -21.71 -15.87 0.57
CA CYS A 52 -22.37 -15.86 1.88
C CYS A 52 -21.83 -16.92 2.82
N SER A 53 -21.43 -18.09 2.30
CA SER A 53 -20.88 -19.18 3.11
C SER A 53 -19.38 -19.08 3.32
N GLY A 54 -18.69 -18.07 2.77
CA GLY A 54 -17.23 -17.96 2.82
C GLY A 54 -16.46 -18.99 1.98
N ARG A 55 -17.14 -19.84 1.20
CA ARG A 55 -16.51 -20.88 0.37
C ARG A 55 -15.67 -20.30 -0.77
N SER A 56 -15.95 -19.06 -1.17
CA SER A 56 -15.12 -18.32 -2.12
C SER A 56 -15.20 -16.83 -1.85
N LEU A 57 -14.16 -16.08 -2.25
CA LEU A 57 -14.13 -14.63 -2.18
C LEU A 57 -14.12 -14.00 -3.60
N PRO A 58 -14.75 -12.83 -3.78
CA PRO A 58 -14.70 -12.08 -5.02
C PRO A 58 -13.34 -11.35 -5.18
N THR A 59 -12.33 -12.05 -5.69
CA THR A 59 -10.97 -11.47 -5.84
C THR A 59 -10.66 -10.89 -7.22
N ARG A 60 -11.39 -11.31 -8.26
CA ARG A 60 -11.17 -10.85 -9.64
C ARG A 60 -11.83 -9.48 -9.88
N ALA A 61 -11.28 -8.67 -10.78
CA ALA A 61 -11.79 -7.33 -11.13
C ALA A 61 -13.30 -7.31 -11.42
N ARG A 62 -13.78 -8.20 -12.29
CA ARG A 62 -15.20 -8.35 -12.60
C ARG A 62 -16.07 -8.67 -11.37
N SER A 63 -15.53 -9.42 -10.42
CA SER A 63 -16.26 -9.74 -9.18
C SER A 63 -16.31 -8.55 -8.23
N LEU A 64 -15.30 -7.68 -8.23
CA LEU A 64 -15.30 -6.44 -7.45
C LEU A 64 -16.35 -5.44 -7.97
N ASP A 65 -16.58 -5.37 -9.27
CA ASP A 65 -17.66 -4.54 -9.84
C ASP A 65 -19.04 -5.01 -9.36
N VAL A 66 -19.24 -6.33 -9.28
CA VAL A 66 -20.47 -6.93 -8.71
C VAL A 66 -20.61 -6.58 -7.22
N VAL A 67 -19.51 -6.53 -6.47
CA VAL A 67 -19.52 -6.14 -5.05
C VAL A 67 -19.89 -4.68 -4.86
N HIS A 68 -19.37 -3.77 -5.68
CA HIS A 68 -19.80 -2.36 -5.64
C HIS A 68 -21.30 -2.22 -5.92
N ALA A 69 -21.82 -2.97 -6.89
CA ALA A 69 -23.26 -3.01 -7.15
C ALA A 69 -24.05 -3.63 -5.99
N LEU A 70 -23.53 -4.66 -5.31
CA LEU A 70 -24.12 -5.23 -4.10
C LEU A 70 -24.29 -4.19 -3.00
N GLU A 71 -23.30 -3.34 -2.76
CA GLU A 71 -23.40 -2.29 -1.74
C GLU A 71 -24.58 -1.34 -2.01
N THR A 72 -24.81 -1.03 -3.29
CA THR A 72 -25.95 -0.21 -3.73
C THR A 72 -27.27 -0.94 -3.52
N VAL A 73 -27.38 -2.21 -3.94
CA VAL A 73 -28.59 -3.03 -3.80
C VAL A 73 -28.96 -3.23 -2.32
N LEU A 74 -27.95 -3.46 -1.49
CA LEU A 74 -28.10 -3.74 -0.07
C LEU A 74 -28.20 -2.46 0.78
N GLN A 75 -28.03 -1.29 0.17
CA GLN A 75 -28.09 0.03 0.83
C GLN A 75 -27.16 0.15 2.03
N VAL A 76 -25.98 -0.47 1.92
CA VAL A 76 -24.89 -0.28 2.89
C VAL A 76 -23.99 0.86 2.42
N PRO A 77 -23.22 1.49 3.32
CA PRO A 77 -22.26 2.52 2.93
C PRO A 77 -21.32 2.02 1.81
N ARG A 78 -20.92 2.94 0.93
CA ARG A 78 -19.92 2.65 -0.09
C ARG A 78 -18.65 2.11 0.57
N ASN A 79 -18.06 1.10 -0.05
CA ASN A 79 -16.89 0.35 0.42
C ASN A 79 -17.13 -0.52 1.66
N HIS A 80 -18.36 -0.69 2.16
CA HIS A 80 -18.63 -1.52 3.34
C HIS A 80 -18.28 -3.00 3.13
N LEU A 81 -18.66 -3.59 1.99
CA LEU A 81 -18.34 -4.97 1.64
C LEU A 81 -16.99 -5.07 0.92
N THR A 82 -16.67 -4.06 0.12
CA THR A 82 -15.41 -3.96 -0.63
C THR A 82 -14.22 -3.90 0.31
N SER A 83 -14.33 -3.13 1.40
CA SER A 83 -13.30 -3.12 2.44
C SER A 83 -13.15 -4.49 3.07
N ALA A 84 -14.22 -5.26 3.30
CA ALA A 84 -14.15 -6.60 3.87
C ALA A 84 -13.53 -7.66 2.94
N ILE A 85 -13.50 -7.41 1.63
CA ILE A 85 -12.78 -8.25 0.65
C ILE A 85 -11.31 -7.86 0.59
N ARG A 86 -11.06 -6.55 0.64
CA ARG A 86 -9.68 -6.02 0.68
C ARG A 86 -9.02 -6.33 2.02
N THR A 87 -9.81 -6.41 3.09
CA THR A 87 -9.38 -6.79 4.43
C THR A 87 -9.34 -8.32 4.47
N GLN A 88 -8.30 -8.90 3.89
CA GLN A 88 -7.68 -10.03 4.57
C GLN A 88 -7.33 -9.53 5.98
N PRO A 89 -7.61 -10.30 7.04
CA PRO A 89 -7.19 -10.00 8.42
C PRO A 89 -5.69 -9.62 8.54
N GLU A 90 -4.90 -9.95 7.51
CA GLU A 90 -3.47 -9.65 7.37
C GLU A 90 -3.13 -8.17 7.07
N GLN A 91 -4.08 -7.36 6.60
CA GLN A 91 -3.86 -5.94 6.27
C GLN A 91 -4.08 -4.98 7.45
N GLN A 92 -4.77 -5.44 8.50
CA GLN A 92 -5.08 -4.60 9.67
C GLN A 92 -3.90 -4.41 10.62
N ASP A 93 -2.79 -5.13 10.42
CA ASP A 93 -1.65 -4.99 11.30
C ASP A 93 -0.29 -5.06 10.61
N LEU A 94 -0.15 -4.48 9.41
CA LEU A 94 1.19 -4.39 8.80
C LEU A 94 2.14 -3.58 9.70
N VAL A 95 1.65 -2.53 10.38
CA VAL A 95 2.45 -1.75 11.32
C VAL A 95 2.96 -2.62 12.46
N SER A 96 2.11 -3.33 13.22
CA SER A 96 2.67 -4.10 14.33
C SER A 96 3.39 -5.36 13.84
N ARG A 97 3.07 -5.92 12.67
CA ARG A 97 3.91 -6.95 12.03
C ARG A 97 5.30 -6.42 11.70
N LEU A 98 5.40 -5.20 11.15
CA LEU A 98 6.68 -4.54 10.87
C LEU A 98 7.41 -4.22 12.17
N GLU A 99 6.73 -3.69 13.20
CA GLU A 99 7.34 -3.41 14.50
C GLU A 99 7.79 -4.69 15.23
N GLN A 100 7.17 -5.84 14.92
CA GLN A 100 7.60 -7.16 15.39
C GLN A 100 8.68 -7.80 14.49
N ASP A 101 8.99 -7.22 13.33
CA ASP A 101 10.05 -7.73 12.48
C ASP A 101 11.40 -7.55 13.18
N PRO A 102 12.25 -8.59 13.28
CA PRO A 102 13.51 -8.51 14.04
C PRO A 102 14.44 -7.39 13.58
N LEU A 103 14.48 -7.09 12.28
CA LEU A 103 15.31 -5.99 11.77
C LEU A 103 14.76 -4.65 12.21
N VAL A 104 13.45 -4.43 12.03
CA VAL A 104 12.80 -3.16 12.42
C VAL A 104 12.88 -2.95 13.93
N ALA A 105 12.61 -3.99 14.73
CA ALA A 105 12.70 -3.95 16.18
C ALA A 105 14.13 -3.63 16.66
N ASP A 106 15.15 -4.28 16.07
CA ASP A 106 16.56 -3.97 16.37
C ASP A 106 16.88 -2.52 16.03
N LEU A 107 16.48 -2.04 14.85
CA LEU A 107 16.72 -0.65 14.44
C LEU A 107 16.05 0.36 15.36
N GLN A 108 14.79 0.13 15.73
CA GLN A 108 14.06 0.97 16.66
C GLN A 108 14.73 1.01 18.04
N GLN A 109 15.11 -0.14 18.58
CA GLN A 109 15.76 -0.22 19.89
C GLN A 109 17.18 0.37 19.87
N ARG A 110 17.99 -0.01 18.88
CA ARG A 110 19.41 0.35 18.77
C ARG A 110 19.60 1.84 18.54
N PHE A 111 18.70 2.46 17.77
CA PHE A 111 18.80 3.86 17.39
C PHE A 111 17.75 4.75 18.05
N ASP A 112 16.87 4.23 18.91
CA ASP A 112 15.77 4.97 19.53
C ASP A 112 14.90 5.66 18.46
N LEU A 113 14.47 4.90 17.45
CA LEU A 113 13.66 5.43 16.34
C LEU A 113 12.19 5.54 16.76
N PRO A 114 11.46 6.56 16.25
CA PRO A 114 10.02 6.67 16.48
C PRO A 114 9.25 5.42 16.02
N PRO A 115 8.22 4.98 16.77
CA PRO A 115 7.32 3.91 16.33
C PRO A 115 6.66 4.21 14.98
N LEU A 116 6.46 3.17 14.16
CA LEU A 116 5.86 3.31 12.83
C LEU A 116 4.38 3.70 12.92
N GLY A 117 3.71 3.25 14.00
CA GLY A 117 2.28 3.50 14.23
C GLY A 117 1.89 4.93 14.62
N MET A 118 2.85 5.86 14.79
CA MET A 118 2.53 7.22 15.23
C MET A 118 1.84 8.08 14.16
N TRP A 119 2.05 7.76 12.88
CA TRP A 119 1.65 8.60 11.76
C TRP A 119 0.90 7.82 10.69
N ARG A 120 -0.34 8.21 10.40
CA ARG A 120 -1.10 7.65 9.29
C ARG A 120 -0.89 8.50 8.04
N PRO A 121 -0.37 7.95 6.93
CA PRO A 121 -0.30 8.67 5.67
C PRO A 121 -1.71 8.95 5.15
N GLU A 122 -1.96 10.20 4.75
CA GLU A 122 -3.18 10.64 4.06
C GLU A 122 -2.91 10.74 2.56
N LEU A 123 -1.79 11.37 2.20
CA LEU A 123 -1.33 11.52 0.83
C LEU A 123 0.17 11.26 0.74
N VAL A 124 0.59 10.61 -0.32
CA VAL A 124 2.00 10.35 -0.63
C VAL A 124 2.22 10.58 -2.12
N PHE A 125 3.11 11.49 -2.46
CA PHE A 125 3.60 11.69 -3.81
C PHE A 125 5.09 11.38 -3.83
N HIS A 126 5.47 10.28 -4.47
CA HIS A 126 6.84 9.84 -4.60
C HIS A 126 7.30 10.03 -6.04
N HIS A 127 8.39 10.78 -6.23
CA HIS A 127 8.91 11.12 -7.54
C HIS A 127 10.40 10.76 -7.59
N ALA A 128 10.79 9.89 -8.50
CA ALA A 128 12.17 9.53 -8.74
C ALA A 128 12.67 9.98 -10.11
N THR A 129 13.98 10.16 -10.21
CA THR A 129 14.67 10.39 -11.48
C THR A 129 15.68 9.26 -11.73
N VAL A 130 15.74 8.82 -12.99
CA VAL A 130 16.65 7.78 -13.47
C VAL A 130 17.43 8.34 -14.66
N ASP A 131 18.75 8.21 -14.62
CA ASP A 131 19.61 8.73 -15.68
C ASP A 131 19.68 7.80 -16.92
N SER A 132 20.42 8.24 -17.93
CA SER A 132 20.64 7.50 -19.18
C SER A 132 21.35 6.15 -18.99
N THR A 133 21.99 5.94 -17.85
CA THR A 133 22.65 4.68 -17.49
C THR A 133 21.76 3.74 -16.66
N GLY A 134 20.49 4.11 -16.46
CA GLY A 134 19.55 3.35 -15.65
C GLY A 134 19.76 3.52 -14.15
N ARG A 135 20.56 4.50 -13.71
CA ARG A 135 20.84 4.73 -12.29
C ARG A 135 19.85 5.71 -11.70
N GLN A 136 19.31 5.38 -10.54
CA GLN A 136 18.49 6.31 -9.77
C GLN A 136 19.35 7.46 -9.25
N ARG A 137 18.89 8.70 -9.45
CA ARG A 137 19.63 9.92 -9.10
C ARG A 137 19.03 10.67 -7.94
N SER A 138 17.71 10.81 -7.93
CA SER A 138 17.03 11.46 -6.82
C SER A 138 15.66 10.83 -6.56
N ILE A 139 15.20 11.02 -5.34
CA ILE A 139 13.82 10.85 -4.90
C ILE A 139 13.40 12.15 -4.24
N THR A 140 12.22 12.64 -4.61
CA THR A 140 11.47 13.61 -3.81
C THR A 140 10.17 12.96 -3.35
N THR A 141 9.96 12.90 -2.05
CA THR A 141 8.69 12.44 -1.48
C THR A 141 8.00 13.60 -0.79
N ARG A 142 6.76 13.89 -1.20
CA ARG A 142 5.85 14.75 -0.45
C ARG A 142 4.84 13.88 0.26
N ILE A 143 4.71 14.08 1.57
CA ILE A 143 3.81 13.30 2.40
C ILE A 143 2.96 14.23 3.25
N GLY A 144 1.65 13.95 3.27
CA GLY A 144 0.73 14.48 4.27
C GLY A 144 0.33 13.34 5.17
N PHE A 145 0.59 13.47 6.46
CA PHE A 145 0.27 12.45 7.44
C PHE A 145 -0.49 13.03 8.63
N ARG A 146 -1.30 12.19 9.27
CA ARG A 146 -2.09 12.51 10.45
C ARG A 146 -1.48 11.82 11.67
N ALA A 147 -1.31 12.57 12.75
CA ALA A 147 -0.91 12.01 14.04
C ALA A 147 -1.99 11.05 14.57
N VAL A 148 -1.63 9.78 14.79
CA VAL A 148 -2.52 8.77 15.37
C VAL A 148 -2.60 8.92 16.90
N VAL A 149 -1.50 9.40 17.49
CA VAL A 149 -1.34 9.63 18.93
C VAL A 149 -0.91 11.07 19.20
N SER A 150 -1.23 11.59 20.39
CA SER A 150 -0.63 12.83 20.86
C SER A 150 0.83 12.59 21.25
N GLY A 151 1.70 13.57 21.02
CA GLY A 151 3.14 13.42 21.27
C GLY A 151 3.95 13.04 20.03
N ALA A 152 3.29 12.84 18.88
CA ALA A 152 3.98 12.53 17.63
C ALA A 152 4.88 13.70 17.21
N GLN A 153 6.16 13.40 16.96
CA GLN A 153 7.17 14.42 16.65
C GLN A 153 8.13 13.99 15.55
N GLY A 154 8.58 12.73 15.55
CA GLY A 154 9.50 12.19 14.55
C GLY A 154 8.91 11.04 13.75
N TRP A 155 9.54 10.73 12.63
CA TRP A 155 9.34 9.50 11.86
C TRP A 155 10.65 9.14 11.17
N ALA A 156 10.78 7.86 10.80
CA ALA A 156 11.92 7.36 10.06
C ALA A 156 11.49 6.69 8.76
N ILE A 157 12.36 6.76 7.75
CA ILE A 157 12.23 5.98 6.51
C ILE A 157 13.50 5.16 6.30
N ALA A 158 13.32 3.94 5.81
CA ALA A 158 14.40 3.10 5.32
C ALA A 158 14.59 3.34 3.83
N VAL A 159 15.84 3.60 3.43
CA VAL A 159 16.25 3.71 2.03
C VAL A 159 17.13 2.50 1.73
N ASP A 160 16.61 1.62 0.88
CA ASP A 160 17.38 0.56 0.24
C ASP A 160 18.33 1.21 -0.78
N ARG A 161 19.61 0.96 -0.59
CA ARG A 161 20.70 1.39 -1.45
C ARG A 161 21.08 0.14 -2.22
N ALA A 162 20.82 0.13 -3.52
CA ALA A 162 21.35 -0.89 -4.43
C ALA A 162 22.89 -0.75 -4.58
N GLY A 163 23.65 -0.83 -3.48
CA GLY A 163 25.11 -0.73 -3.40
C GLY A 163 25.67 0.26 -2.36
N GLU A 164 26.99 0.34 -2.33
CA GLU A 164 27.79 1.13 -1.35
C GLU A 164 27.63 2.66 -1.48
N ALA A 165 27.04 3.14 -2.57
CA ALA A 165 27.00 4.52 -3.05
C ALA A 165 26.24 5.48 -2.12
N ASP A 166 26.89 6.56 -1.68
CA ASP A 166 26.38 7.51 -0.68
C ASP A 166 25.05 8.17 -1.01
N VAL A 167 24.28 8.40 0.06
CA VAL A 167 22.97 9.04 0.01
C VAL A 167 23.10 10.37 0.71
N GLU A 168 22.63 11.43 0.08
CA GLU A 168 22.47 12.74 0.72
C GLU A 168 20.98 13.03 0.86
N ALA A 169 20.52 13.21 2.10
CA ALA A 169 19.12 13.47 2.39
C ALA A 169 18.90 14.87 2.97
N ARG A 170 17.74 15.43 2.68
CA ARG A 170 17.27 16.68 3.29
C ARG A 170 15.76 16.66 3.49
N GLY A 171 15.30 17.22 4.60
CA GLY A 171 13.89 17.52 4.86
C GLY A 171 13.65 19.02 4.71
N ASP A 172 12.43 19.41 4.34
CA ASP A 172 12.07 20.83 4.19
C ASP A 172 11.19 21.38 5.33
N GLY A 173 11.14 22.71 5.40
CA GLY A 173 10.22 23.45 6.27
C GLY A 173 10.25 23.01 7.74
N ILE A 174 9.11 22.53 8.22
CA ILE A 174 8.87 22.14 9.62
C ILE A 174 9.41 20.75 9.96
N ALA A 175 9.96 20.03 8.99
CA ALA A 175 10.28 18.60 9.03
C ALA A 175 11.74 18.30 8.62
N PRO A 176 12.75 18.96 9.20
CA PRO A 176 14.13 18.75 8.81
C PRO A 176 14.62 17.33 9.11
N LEU A 177 15.64 16.90 8.37
CA LEU A 177 16.40 15.69 8.67
C LEU A 177 17.09 15.86 10.03
N ARG A 178 16.89 14.92 10.94
CA ARG A 178 17.47 14.88 12.28
C ARG A 178 18.69 14.00 12.33
N ARG A 179 18.60 12.79 11.76
CA ARG A 179 19.69 11.82 11.72
C ARG A 179 19.68 11.06 10.39
N GLN A 180 20.88 10.77 9.90
CA GLN A 180 21.11 9.83 8.82
C GLN A 180 22.02 8.72 9.36
N ILE A 181 21.50 7.50 9.34
CA ILE A 181 22.10 6.35 10.02
C ILE A 181 22.40 5.30 8.97
N ARG A 182 23.69 5.03 8.74
CA ARG A 182 24.11 3.92 7.89
C ARG A 182 24.07 2.62 8.71
N VAL A 183 23.13 1.75 8.38
CA VAL A 183 22.95 0.46 9.06
C VAL A 183 23.88 -0.59 8.47
N SER A 184 23.93 -0.64 7.14
CA SER A 184 24.71 -1.59 6.34
C SER A 184 25.10 -0.96 5.00
N PRO A 185 25.85 -1.66 4.12
CA PRO A 185 26.15 -1.15 2.78
C PRO A 185 24.89 -0.82 1.98
N ASP A 186 23.84 -1.61 2.14
CA ASP A 186 22.56 -1.57 1.40
C ASP A 186 21.42 -0.86 2.15
N LEU A 187 21.58 -0.51 3.44
CA LEU A 187 20.50 0.10 4.22
C LEU A 187 20.95 1.39 4.90
N THR A 188 20.22 2.46 4.62
CA THR A 188 20.33 3.74 5.35
C THR A 188 18.97 4.14 5.90
N VAL A 189 18.93 4.51 7.18
CA VAL A 189 17.73 5.03 7.84
C VAL A 189 17.86 6.55 7.93
N LEU A 190 16.80 7.24 7.51
CA LEU A 190 16.68 8.69 7.58
C LEU A 190 15.59 9.03 8.58
N GLU A 191 15.95 9.72 9.65
CA GLU A 191 15.00 10.20 10.65
C GLU A 191 14.73 11.69 10.45
N PHE A 192 13.44 12.03 10.42
CA PHE A 192 12.94 13.39 10.33
C PHE A 192 12.15 13.71 11.58
N GLY A 193 12.01 14.99 11.90
CA GLY A 193 11.18 15.36 13.03
C GLY A 193 10.86 16.85 13.12
N LEU A 194 9.72 17.11 13.77
CA LEU A 194 9.20 18.43 14.06
C LEU A 194 9.92 19.05 15.26
N ASP A 195 9.92 20.38 15.34
CA ASP A 195 10.50 21.08 16.49
C ASP A 195 9.69 20.87 17.78
N GLN A 196 8.39 20.59 17.65
CA GLN A 196 7.49 20.33 18.77
C GLN A 196 6.57 19.13 18.48
N PRO A 197 6.20 18.36 19.50
CA PRO A 197 5.21 17.30 19.36
C PRO A 197 3.83 17.87 19.02
N VAL A 198 3.05 17.12 18.25
CA VAL A 198 1.68 17.50 17.87
C VAL A 198 0.62 16.73 18.66
N LYS A 199 -0.60 17.26 18.66
CA LYS A 199 -1.78 16.57 19.18
C LYS A 199 -2.24 15.50 18.20
N ARG A 200 -2.94 14.48 18.73
CA ARG A 200 -3.69 13.53 17.92
C ARG A 200 -4.58 14.24 16.90
N ASP A 201 -4.71 13.64 15.72
CA ASP A 201 -5.48 14.10 14.56
C ASP A 201 -4.94 15.35 13.85
N THR A 202 -3.85 15.96 14.33
CA THR A 202 -3.12 17.00 13.58
C THR A 202 -2.58 16.44 12.28
N ILE A 203 -2.78 17.18 11.18
CA ILE A 203 -2.22 16.87 9.87
C ILE A 203 -0.97 17.72 9.66
N VAL A 204 0.08 17.08 9.19
CA VAL A 204 1.37 17.70 8.87
C VAL A 204 1.72 17.37 7.42
N MET A 205 2.24 18.36 6.71
CA MET A 205 2.82 18.20 5.38
C MET A 205 4.33 18.32 5.49
N ALA A 206 5.03 17.36 4.90
CA ALA A 206 6.49 17.34 4.84
C ALA A 206 6.96 16.92 3.45
N GLN A 207 8.12 17.42 3.04
CA GLN A 207 8.85 16.89 1.90
C GLN A 207 10.25 16.46 2.35
N HIS A 208 10.73 15.38 1.77
CA HIS A 208 12.14 15.05 1.82
C HIS A 208 12.67 14.74 0.43
N GLU A 209 13.95 15.03 0.25
CA GLU A 209 14.71 14.68 -0.93
C GLU A 209 15.87 13.79 -0.53
N VAL A 210 16.14 12.81 -1.39
CA VAL A 210 17.20 11.82 -1.25
C VAL A 210 17.94 11.80 -2.58
N ASN A 211 19.21 12.20 -2.57
CA ASN A 211 20.09 12.17 -3.73
C ASN A 211 21.05 11.00 -3.60
N PHE A 212 21.23 10.27 -4.69
CA PHE A 212 22.07 9.08 -4.77
C PHE A 212 23.38 9.40 -5.48
N ALA A 213 24.49 8.86 -4.98
CA ALA A 213 25.79 9.07 -5.57
C ALA A 213 25.91 8.56 -7.02
N ALA A 214 26.91 9.09 -7.71
CA ALA A 214 27.12 8.88 -9.15
C ALA A 214 27.25 7.40 -9.55
N ASP A 215 27.78 6.57 -8.65
CA ASP A 215 28.27 5.21 -8.84
C ASP A 215 27.31 4.11 -8.36
N THR A 216 26.04 4.43 -8.07
CA THR A 216 25.00 3.44 -7.77
C THR A 216 24.88 2.37 -8.87
N ALA A 217 24.41 1.17 -8.51
CA ALA A 217 24.03 0.19 -9.52
C ALA A 217 22.81 0.68 -10.32
N PRO A 218 22.68 0.32 -11.62
CA PRO A 218 21.44 0.52 -12.35
C PRO A 218 20.26 -0.18 -11.66
N VAL A 219 19.10 0.44 -11.72
CA VAL A 219 17.86 -0.09 -11.12
C VAL A 219 16.86 -0.48 -12.20
N THR A 220 16.09 -1.52 -11.91
CA THR A 220 14.95 -1.99 -12.72
C THR A 220 13.63 -1.78 -12.01
N SER A 221 13.66 -1.10 -10.86
CA SER A 221 12.48 -0.80 -10.06
C SER A 221 12.68 0.47 -9.24
N VAL A 222 11.59 1.19 -9.05
CA VAL A 222 11.47 2.24 -8.04
C VAL A 222 10.17 2.00 -7.30
N GLY A 223 10.17 2.15 -5.99
CA GLY A 223 8.97 1.97 -5.19
C GLY A 223 9.01 2.65 -3.83
N TYR A 224 7.87 2.60 -3.17
CA TYR A 224 7.66 3.20 -1.86
C TYR A 224 6.85 2.27 -0.96
N GLY A 225 7.31 2.09 0.28
CA GLY A 225 6.65 1.28 1.29
C GLY A 225 5.59 2.07 2.08
N LEU A 226 4.38 1.54 2.15
CA LEU A 226 3.30 2.05 2.98
C LEU A 226 3.07 1.12 4.17
N GLY A 227 3.34 1.58 5.39
CA GLY A 227 3.00 0.84 6.61
C GLY A 227 1.50 0.79 6.90
N MET A 228 0.75 1.80 6.42
CA MET A 228 -0.70 1.95 6.58
C MET A 228 -1.35 2.39 5.27
N PRO A 229 -2.68 2.24 5.12
CA PRO A 229 -3.36 2.67 3.91
C PRO A 229 -3.29 4.19 3.74
N ALA A 230 -2.97 4.65 2.52
CA ALA A 230 -2.97 6.06 2.13
C ALA A 230 -4.19 6.38 1.25
N LYS A 231 -4.86 7.52 1.47
CA LYS A 231 -6.02 7.91 0.65
C LYS A 231 -5.60 8.22 -0.77
N TYR A 232 -4.46 8.90 -0.94
CA TYR A 232 -3.88 9.21 -2.24
C TYR A 232 -2.42 8.78 -2.27
N PHE A 233 -2.05 8.00 -3.27
CA PHE A 233 -0.68 7.60 -3.53
C PHE A 233 -0.36 7.85 -4.99
N SER A 234 0.78 8.46 -5.30
CA SER A 234 1.35 8.44 -6.63
C SER A 234 2.81 8.09 -6.62
N LEU A 235 3.23 7.44 -7.70
CA LEU A 235 4.60 7.12 -8.02
C LEU A 235 4.90 7.57 -9.43
N THR A 236 5.86 8.49 -9.57
CA THR A 236 6.35 9.00 -10.85
C THR A 236 7.83 8.69 -10.99
N VAL A 237 8.23 8.21 -12.17
CA VAL A 237 9.63 7.97 -12.53
C VAL A 237 9.92 8.71 -13.81
N ASP A 238 10.80 9.71 -13.74
CA ASP A 238 11.32 10.41 -14.93
C ASP A 238 12.66 9.80 -15.35
N PHE A 239 12.79 9.56 -16.65
CA PHE A 239 13.99 9.05 -17.30
C PHE A 239 14.66 10.20 -18.06
N VAL A 240 15.97 10.33 -17.97
CA VAL A 240 16.71 11.40 -18.70
C VAL A 240 16.63 11.22 -20.21
N ASP A 241 16.57 9.98 -20.70
CA ASP A 241 16.45 9.66 -22.13
C ASP A 241 15.04 9.21 -22.49
N LYS A 242 14.84 7.90 -22.68
CA LYS A 242 13.56 7.31 -23.07
C LYS A 242 13.00 6.42 -21.97
N THR A 243 11.68 6.39 -21.90
CA THR A 243 10.96 5.42 -21.08
C THR A 243 11.25 3.97 -21.52
N PRO A 244 11.43 3.03 -20.57
CA PRO A 244 11.53 1.60 -20.87
C PRO A 244 10.32 1.09 -21.65
N ARG A 245 10.51 0.08 -22.50
CA ARG A 245 9.43 -0.47 -23.33
C ARG A 245 8.50 -1.42 -22.57
N ASN A 246 9.08 -2.21 -21.67
CA ASN A 246 8.36 -3.19 -20.87
C ASN A 246 8.38 -2.72 -19.42
N TYR A 247 7.21 -2.37 -18.90
CA TYR A 247 7.04 -1.88 -17.54
C TYR A 247 5.77 -2.43 -16.92
N PHE A 248 5.79 -2.60 -15.61
CA PHE A 248 4.70 -3.18 -14.83
C PHE A 248 4.59 -2.45 -13.50
N ARG A 249 3.36 -2.34 -13.00
CA ARG A 249 3.14 -1.98 -11.60
C ARG A 249 3.20 -3.24 -10.76
N CYS A 250 3.94 -3.19 -9.66
CA CYS A 250 4.02 -4.28 -8.70
C CYS A 250 3.54 -3.81 -7.32
N HIS A 251 2.94 -4.74 -6.57
CA HIS A 251 2.64 -4.55 -5.15
C HIS A 251 3.08 -5.80 -4.41
N ALA A 252 3.91 -5.61 -3.39
CA ALA A 252 4.50 -6.68 -2.60
C ALA A 252 4.27 -6.44 -1.11
N PHE A 253 4.12 -7.51 -0.35
CA PHE A 253 4.26 -7.44 1.11
C PHE A 253 5.71 -7.78 1.51
N PRO A 254 6.24 -7.16 2.57
CA PRO A 254 7.64 -7.32 3.00
C PRO A 254 8.13 -8.77 3.21
N ARG A 255 7.22 -9.76 3.33
CA ARG A 255 7.56 -11.17 3.54
C ARG A 255 7.27 -12.11 2.37
N ASP A 256 6.56 -11.66 1.34
CA ASP A 256 6.14 -12.57 0.27
C ASP A 256 7.24 -12.81 -0.76
N GLY A 257 8.33 -12.03 -0.73
CA GLY A 257 9.54 -12.20 -1.57
C GLY A 257 9.32 -11.97 -3.07
N ALA A 258 8.11 -12.20 -3.57
CA ALA A 258 7.67 -11.96 -4.94
C ALA A 258 6.51 -10.97 -4.90
N GLY A 259 6.72 -9.78 -5.45
CA GLY A 259 5.63 -8.85 -5.72
C GLY A 259 4.66 -9.44 -6.74
N HIS A 260 3.39 -9.10 -6.61
CA HIS A 260 2.40 -9.43 -7.64
C HIS A 260 2.39 -8.32 -8.70
N ARG A 261 2.62 -8.70 -9.96
CA ARG A 261 2.35 -7.81 -11.10
C ARG A 261 0.86 -7.49 -11.12
N LEU A 262 0.53 -6.21 -11.23
CA LEU A 262 -0.85 -5.72 -11.19
C LEU A 262 -1.28 -5.15 -12.54
N ASP A 263 -2.51 -5.47 -12.94
CA ASP A 263 -3.11 -5.06 -14.22
C ASP A 263 -3.49 -3.57 -14.30
N ARG A 264 -3.18 -2.74 -13.29
CA ARG A 264 -3.53 -1.31 -13.33
C ARG A 264 -2.59 -0.56 -14.28
N PRO A 265 -3.10 0.39 -15.09
CA PRO A 265 -2.29 1.07 -16.08
C PRO A 265 -1.23 1.94 -15.40
N VAL A 266 0.01 1.72 -15.78
CA VAL A 266 1.07 2.73 -15.66
C VAL A 266 0.92 3.63 -16.88
N LEU A 267 0.72 4.92 -16.66
CA LEU A 267 0.72 5.91 -17.72
C LEU A 267 2.17 6.13 -18.17
N SER A 268 2.42 6.06 -19.47
CA SER A 268 3.73 6.33 -20.07
C SER A 268 3.64 7.60 -20.91
N GLY A 269 4.59 8.51 -20.67
CA GLY A 269 4.98 9.58 -21.58
C GLY A 269 6.26 9.22 -22.34
N GLU A 270 6.87 10.19 -23.02
CA GLU A 270 8.13 9.98 -23.77
C GLU A 270 9.31 9.60 -22.84
N SER A 271 9.32 10.19 -21.64
CA SER A 271 10.40 10.06 -20.66
C SER A 271 9.88 9.86 -19.23
N THR A 272 8.61 9.49 -19.06
CA THR A 272 7.98 9.40 -17.72
C THR A 272 7.10 8.17 -17.61
N LEU A 273 7.19 7.48 -16.48
CA LEU A 273 6.20 6.51 -16.02
C LEU A 273 5.46 7.06 -14.80
N HIS A 274 4.15 6.88 -14.76
CA HIS A 274 3.32 7.36 -13.66
C HIS A 274 2.24 6.36 -13.29
N CYS A 275 2.05 6.12 -11.99
CA CYS A 275 0.86 5.48 -11.47
C CYS A 275 0.30 6.24 -10.28
N ALA A 276 -1.03 6.20 -10.15
CA ALA A 276 -1.75 6.81 -9.05
C ALA A 276 -2.85 5.88 -8.54
N LEU A 277 -3.08 5.92 -7.23
CA LEU A 277 -4.03 5.07 -6.53
C LEU A 277 -4.82 5.93 -5.54
N THR A 278 -6.13 5.69 -5.51
CA THR A 278 -6.95 6.04 -4.36
C THR A 278 -7.07 4.83 -3.45
N ASP A 279 -7.04 5.06 -2.14
CA ASP A 279 -7.09 4.03 -1.10
C ASP A 279 -6.01 2.94 -1.32
N ALA A 280 -4.76 3.39 -1.44
CA ALA A 280 -3.61 2.51 -1.60
C ALA A 280 -3.46 1.63 -0.35
N ALA A 281 -3.43 0.31 -0.54
CA ALA A 281 -3.26 -0.65 0.54
C ALA A 281 -1.85 -0.56 1.16
N PRO A 282 -1.66 -1.03 2.40
CA PRO A 282 -0.32 -1.21 2.97
C PRO A 282 0.52 -2.16 2.10
N GLY A 283 1.84 -2.04 2.19
CA GLY A 283 2.82 -2.80 1.42
C GLY A 283 3.70 -1.92 0.54
N TYR A 284 4.57 -2.56 -0.24
CA TYR A 284 5.52 -1.90 -1.14
C TYR A 284 4.90 -1.74 -2.53
N HIS A 285 4.75 -0.51 -2.99
CA HIS A 285 4.24 -0.17 -4.32
C HIS A 285 5.39 0.25 -5.22
N SER A 286 5.58 -0.43 -6.34
CA SER A 286 6.66 -0.15 -7.28
C SER A 286 6.20 -0.06 -8.73
N ILE A 287 6.98 0.66 -9.52
CA ILE A 287 7.02 0.53 -10.98
C ILE A 287 8.31 -0.21 -11.29
N GLU A 288 8.20 -1.30 -12.03
CA GLU A 288 9.32 -2.17 -12.43
C GLU A 288 9.40 -2.19 -13.95
N TRP A 289 10.61 -2.35 -14.50
CA TRP A 289 10.85 -2.40 -15.94
C TRP A 289 11.99 -3.33 -16.30
N GLU A 290 12.01 -3.74 -17.56
CA GLU A 290 13.11 -4.54 -18.12
C GLU A 290 14.15 -3.61 -18.75
N SER A 291 15.43 -3.95 -18.55
CA SER A 291 16.61 -3.25 -19.08
C SER A 291 16.72 -3.34 -20.60
#